data_AF-A0A1F4MUD6-F1
#
_entry.id   AF-A0A1F4MUD6-F1
#
_cell.length_a   1.000
_cell.length_b   1.000
_cell.length_c   1.000
_cell.angle_alpha   90.00
_cell.angle_beta   90.00
_cell.angle_gamma   90.00
#
_symmetry.space_group_name_H-M   'P 1'
#
loop_
_entity.id
_entity.type
_entity.pdbx_description
1 polymer ?
#
loop_
_entity_poly.entity_id
_entity_poly.type
_entity_poly.pdbx_seq_one_letter_code
_entity_poly.pdbx_strand_id
1 'polypeptide(L)'
;MRRKDTHKGTDNVLIDLGFDDAEELSAKAILAVKLNELIQSRGLSQTEAAAITGMTQPKVSQVGRYKLQNISLERLMQALVSFDQQVEITVKPARREHAAGITVAA
;
A
#
# COMPACT_ATOMS: atom_id res chain seq x y z
N MET A 1 0.01 17.82 -33.63
CA MET A 1 0.84 16.61 -33.38
C MET A 1 0.87 16.39 -31.87
N ARG A 2 0.05 15.47 -31.32
CA ARG A 2 -0.03 15.20 -29.87
C ARG A 2 0.79 13.94 -29.56
N ARG A 3 1.76 14.05 -28.66
CA ARG A 3 2.48 12.92 -28.06
C ARG A 3 1.52 12.18 -27.12
N LYS A 4 1.45 10.86 -27.24
CA LYS A 4 0.83 9.96 -26.26
C LYS A 4 1.97 9.23 -25.57
N ASP A 5 2.27 9.65 -24.35
CA ASP A 5 3.17 8.93 -23.46
C ASP A 5 2.42 7.70 -22.93
N THR A 6 2.83 6.53 -23.39
CA THR A 6 2.35 5.23 -22.90
C THR A 6 3.04 4.94 -21.57
N HIS A 7 2.37 5.26 -20.47
CA HIS A 7 2.78 4.75 -19.16
C HIS A 7 2.47 3.25 -19.09
N LYS A 8 3.54 2.49 -19.25
CA LYS A 8 3.63 1.04 -19.03
C LYS A 8 3.68 0.82 -17.51
N GLY A 9 2.53 0.91 -16.85
CA GLY A 9 2.36 0.48 -15.46
C GLY A 9 1.80 -0.93 -15.46
N THR A 10 2.53 -1.85 -14.85
CA THR A 10 2.20 -3.27 -14.61
C THR A 10 0.70 -3.57 -14.67
N ASP A 11 0.33 -4.31 -15.72
CA ASP A 11 -0.99 -4.89 -15.91
C ASP A 11 -1.52 -5.42 -14.59
N ASN A 12 -2.70 -4.95 -14.23
CA ASN A 12 -3.36 -5.24 -12.99
C ASN A 12 -4.01 -6.63 -13.10
N VAL A 13 -3.18 -7.68 -13.06
CA VAL A 13 -3.60 -9.10 -13.20
C VAL A 13 -4.56 -9.53 -12.07
N LEU A 14 -4.80 -8.68 -11.08
CA LEU A 14 -5.64 -8.95 -9.91
C LEU A 14 -7.08 -8.42 -10.03
N ILE A 15 -7.38 -7.56 -11.03
CA ILE A 15 -8.75 -7.04 -11.21
C ILE A 15 -9.72 -8.10 -11.76
N ASP A 16 -9.21 -9.13 -12.46
CA ASP A 16 -10.05 -10.07 -13.22
C ASP A 16 -10.76 -11.15 -12.36
N LEU A 17 -10.71 -11.03 -11.02
CA LEU A 17 -11.22 -12.06 -10.11
C LEU A 17 -12.43 -11.65 -9.24
N GLY A 18 -12.97 -10.43 -9.36
CA GLY A 18 -14.31 -10.13 -8.85
C GLY A 18 -14.55 -10.38 -7.35
N PHE A 19 -13.57 -10.10 -6.50
CA PHE A 19 -13.74 -10.12 -5.05
C PHE A 19 -13.55 -8.72 -4.48
N ASP A 20 -14.47 -8.26 -3.64
CA ASP A 20 -14.33 -7.03 -2.83
C ASP A 20 -12.99 -7.03 -2.05
N ASP A 21 -12.44 -8.21 -1.77
CA ASP A 21 -11.13 -8.42 -1.13
C ASP A 21 -9.92 -8.12 -2.04
N ALA A 22 -10.07 -8.21 -3.36
CA ALA A 22 -8.96 -8.03 -4.30
C ALA A 22 -8.48 -6.57 -4.34
N GLU A 23 -9.41 -5.63 -4.29
CA GLU A 23 -9.07 -4.20 -4.24
C GLU A 23 -8.46 -3.81 -2.89
N GLU A 24 -9.02 -4.28 -1.76
CA GLU A 24 -8.43 -4.02 -0.44
C GLU A 24 -7.03 -4.65 -0.32
N LEU A 25 -6.84 -5.86 -0.86
CA LEU A 25 -5.54 -6.51 -0.92
C LEU A 25 -4.57 -5.72 -1.80
N SER A 26 -5.04 -5.12 -2.91
CA SER A 26 -4.23 -4.24 -3.75
C SER A 26 -3.77 -2.98 -3.01
N ALA A 27 -4.67 -2.34 -2.25
CA ALA A 27 -4.37 -1.15 -1.49
C ALA A 27 -3.35 -1.44 -0.37
N LYS A 28 -3.56 -2.51 0.40
CA LYS A 28 -2.61 -2.96 1.43
C LYS A 28 -1.25 -3.30 0.83
N ALA A 29 -1.22 -3.98 -0.32
CA ALA A 29 0.03 -4.33 -1.00
C ALA A 29 0.82 -3.08 -1.41
N ILE A 30 0.17 -2.09 -2.03
CA ILE A 30 0.84 -0.84 -2.44
C ILE A 30 1.41 -0.09 -1.23
N LEU A 31 0.64 0.06 -0.14
CA LEU A 31 1.14 0.70 1.07
C LEU A 31 2.30 -0.09 1.71
N ALA A 32 2.23 -1.42 1.72
CA ALA A 32 3.30 -2.27 2.24
C ALA A 32 4.59 -2.15 1.41
N VAL A 33 4.49 -2.03 0.08
CA VAL A 33 5.64 -1.75 -0.79
C VAL A 33 6.29 -0.43 -0.40
N LYS A 34 5.52 0.67 -0.34
CA LYS A 34 6.05 1.99 0.05
C LYS A 34 6.73 1.95 1.43
N LEU A 35 6.13 1.26 2.40
CA LEU A 35 6.70 1.12 3.74
C LEU A 35 8.01 0.29 3.73
N ASN A 36 8.06 -0.81 2.98
CA ASN A 36 9.26 -1.63 2.88
C ASN A 36 10.41 -0.88 2.19
N GLU A 37 10.13 -0.07 1.16
CA GLU A 37 11.12 0.80 0.51
C GLU A 37 11.69 1.85 1.48
N LEU A 38 10.85 2.43 2.35
CA LEU A 38 11.29 3.37 3.38
C LEU A 38 12.17 2.70 4.45
N ILE A 39 11.79 1.50 4.90
CA ILE A 39 12.60 0.71 5.84
C ILE A 39 13.96 0.38 5.21
N GLN A 40 13.98 -0.07 3.96
CA GLN A 40 15.20 -0.46 3.25
C GLN A 40 16.10 0.75 2.96
N SER A 41 15.55 1.86 2.48
CA SER A 41 16.33 3.06 2.14
C SER A 41 16.97 3.72 3.37
N ARG A 42 16.34 3.61 4.55
CA ARG A 42 16.91 4.04 5.83
C ARG A 42 17.85 2.99 6.46
N GLY A 43 18.00 1.81 5.86
CA GLY A 43 18.87 0.74 6.35
C GLY A 43 18.43 0.12 7.69
N LEU A 44 17.14 0.18 8.01
CA LEU A 44 16.63 -0.19 9.32
C LEU A 44 16.42 -1.70 9.46
N SER A 45 16.76 -2.22 10.63
CA SER A 45 16.34 -3.55 11.07
C SER A 45 14.83 -3.59 11.37
N GLN A 46 14.27 -4.81 11.44
CA GLN A 46 12.86 -5.00 11.81
C GLN A 46 12.55 -4.46 13.22
N THR A 47 13.52 -4.51 14.13
CA THR A 47 13.35 -4.01 15.51
C THR A 47 13.31 -2.48 15.55
N GLU A 48 14.16 -1.81 14.77
CA GLU A 48 14.14 -0.34 14.67
C GLU A 48 12.86 0.15 13.99
N ALA A 49 12.44 -0.50 12.90
CA ALA A 49 11.17 -0.19 12.25
C ALA A 49 9.96 -0.44 13.17
N ALA A 50 10.02 -1.47 14.02
CA ALA A 50 9.00 -1.72 15.04
C ALA A 50 8.93 -0.59 16.07
N ALA A 51 10.08 -0.09 16.53
CA ALA A 51 10.15 1.03 17.45
C ALA A 51 9.56 2.33 16.84
N ILE A 52 9.86 2.61 15.57
CA ILE A 52 9.35 3.80 14.86
C ILE A 52 7.83 3.71 14.65
N THR A 53 7.33 2.56 14.20
CA THR A 53 5.92 2.40 13.80
C THR A 53 4.98 2.03 14.94
N GLY A 54 5.52 1.75 16.14
CA GLY A 54 4.76 1.22 17.27
C GLY A 54 4.12 -0.15 16.97
N MET A 55 4.64 -0.89 15.99
CA MET A 55 4.27 -2.26 15.70
C MET A 55 5.16 -3.23 16.49
N THR A 56 4.69 -4.46 16.68
CA THR A 56 5.59 -5.51 17.19
C THR A 56 6.54 -5.95 16.06
N GLN A 57 7.75 -6.38 16.41
CA GLN A 57 8.71 -6.92 15.43
C GLN A 57 8.10 -8.05 14.56
N PRO A 58 7.29 -9.00 15.09
CA PRO A 58 6.59 -9.96 14.25
C PRO A 58 5.65 -9.34 13.21
N LYS A 59 4.93 -8.26 13.55
CA LYS A 59 4.07 -7.55 12.59
C LYS A 59 4.87 -6.84 11.50
N VAL A 60 5.99 -6.21 11.86
CA VAL A 60 6.91 -5.63 10.87
C VAL A 60 7.46 -6.71 9.94
N SER A 61 7.82 -7.86 10.48
CA SER A 61 8.27 -9.02 9.69
C SER A 61 7.19 -9.54 8.74
N GLN A 62 5.92 -9.55 9.16
CA GLN A 62 4.79 -9.90 8.30
C GLN A 62 4.62 -8.92 7.15
N VAL A 63 4.70 -7.61 7.40
CA VAL A 63 4.66 -6.57 6.36
C VAL A 63 5.82 -6.74 5.37
N GLY A 64 7.03 -6.95 5.87
CA GLY A 64 8.23 -7.20 5.04
C GLY A 64 8.13 -8.45 4.17
N ARG A 65 7.26 -9.41 4.54
CA ARG A 65 6.99 -10.65 3.79
C ARG A 65 5.66 -10.62 3.04
N TYR A 66 5.01 -9.46 2.95
CA TYR A 66 3.69 -9.27 2.33
C TYR A 66 2.60 -10.21 2.87
N LYS A 67 2.70 -10.62 4.14
CA LYS A 67 1.68 -11.40 4.86
C LYS A 67 0.68 -10.47 5.54
N LEU A 68 -0.19 -9.85 4.74
CA LEU A 68 -1.02 -8.71 5.15
C LEU A 68 -2.40 -9.07 5.70
N GLN A 69 -2.77 -10.36 5.76
CA GLN A 69 -4.11 -10.80 6.19
C GLN A 69 -4.50 -10.29 7.59
N ASN A 70 -3.52 -10.20 8.49
CA ASN A 70 -3.70 -9.73 9.87
C ASN A 70 -3.20 -8.29 10.10
N ILE A 71 -2.97 -7.54 9.02
CA ILE A 71 -2.54 -6.14 9.05
C ILE A 71 -3.66 -5.29 8.47
N SER A 72 -4.19 -4.35 9.26
CA SER A 72 -5.22 -3.42 8.78
C SER A 72 -4.62 -2.37 7.85
N LEU A 73 -5.45 -1.85 6.94
CA LEU A 73 -5.08 -0.73 6.07
C LEU A 73 -4.67 0.50 6.91
N GLU A 74 -5.43 0.80 7.96
CA GLU A 74 -5.13 1.86 8.93
C GLU A 74 -3.73 1.73 9.52
N ARG A 75 -3.31 0.51 9.90
CA ARG A 75 -1.99 0.30 10.49
C ARG A 75 -0.87 0.57 9.49
N LEU A 76 -1.06 0.24 8.21
CA LEU A 76 -0.09 0.58 7.16
C LEU A 76 0.00 2.10 6.94
N MET A 77 -1.14 2.79 6.94
CA MET A 77 -1.18 4.25 6.84
C MET A 77 -0.48 4.92 8.03
N GLN A 78 -0.78 4.51 9.27
CA GLN A 78 -0.12 5.03 10.47
C GLN A 78 1.39 4.78 10.45
N ALA A 79 1.82 3.61 9.98
CA ALA A 79 3.23 3.29 9.84
C ALA A 79 3.93 4.24 8.86
N LEU A 80 3.31 4.54 7.71
CA LEU A 80 3.83 5.53 6.76
C LEU A 80 3.93 6.92 7.40
N VAL A 81 2.92 7.34 8.18
CA VAL A 81 2.96 8.60 8.95
C VAL A 81 4.13 8.63 9.94
N SER A 82 4.41 7.52 10.62
CA SER A 82 5.59 7.39 11.50
C SER A 82 6.93 7.48 10.75
N PHE A 83 6.93 7.27 9.43
CA PHE A 83 8.06 7.48 8.53
C PHE A 83 8.02 8.85 7.85
N ASP A 84 7.35 9.83 8.47
CA ASP A 84 7.24 11.22 8.00
C ASP A 84 6.55 11.36 6.64
N GLN A 85 5.75 10.36 6.26
CA GLN A 85 4.96 10.42 5.03
C GLN A 85 3.62 11.08 5.29
N GLN A 86 3.16 11.86 4.32
CA GLN A 86 1.81 12.38 4.32
C GLN A 86 0.86 11.38 3.65
N VAL A 87 -0.22 11.02 4.34
CA VAL A 87 -1.29 10.19 3.79
C VAL A 87 -2.53 11.05 3.55
N GLU A 88 -2.97 11.15 2.30
CA GLU A 88 -4.20 11.83 1.90
C GLU A 88 -5.25 10.79 1.47
N ILE A 89 -6.48 10.94 1.95
CA ILE A 89 -7.61 10.08 1.59
C ILE A 89 -8.60 10.91 0.78
N THR A 90 -8.83 10.54 -0.48
CA THR A 90 -9.80 11.20 -1.35
C THR A 90 -10.98 10.27 -1.63
N VAL A 91 -12.20 10.73 -1.30
CA VAL A 91 -13.44 10.01 -1.59
C VAL A 91 -14.12 10.66 -2.80
N LYS A 92 -14.46 9.85 -3.81
CA LYS A 92 -15.13 10.31 -5.04
C LYS A 92 -16.26 9.34 -5.41
N PRO A 93 -17.35 9.80 -6.07
CA PRO A 93 -18.39 8.90 -6.55
C PRO A 93 -17.85 7.86 -7.55
N ALA A 94 -18.25 6.60 -7.40
CA ALA A 94 -17.94 5.55 -8.36
C ALA A 94 -18.59 5.84 -9.72
N ARG A 95 -17.89 5.53 -10.82
CA ARG A 95 -18.34 5.74 -12.20
C ARG A 95 -18.07 4.49 -13.03
N ARG A 96 -18.66 4.36 -14.22
CA ARG A 96 -18.39 3.21 -15.11
C ARG A 96 -16.89 3.01 -15.42
N GLU A 97 -16.11 4.08 -15.40
CA GLU A 97 -14.65 4.07 -15.61
C GLU A 97 -13.85 3.75 -14.33
N HIS A 98 -14.46 3.91 -13.15
CA HIS A 98 -13.86 3.67 -11.84
C HIS A 98 -14.88 2.98 -10.93
N ALA A 99 -14.79 1.66 -10.84
CA ALA A 99 -15.64 0.85 -9.98
C ALA A 99 -15.53 1.29 -8.50
N ALA A 100 -16.53 0.90 -7.70
CA ALA A 100 -16.51 1.20 -6.27
C ALA A 100 -15.42 0.36 -5.59
N GLY A 101 -14.53 1.03 -4.85
CA GLY A 101 -13.62 0.40 -3.92
C GLY A 101 -12.41 1.27 -3.59
N ILE A 102 -11.32 0.64 -3.14
CA ILE A 102 -10.19 1.34 -2.51
C ILE A 102 -8.98 1.26 -3.42
N THR A 103 -8.49 2.43 -3.82
CA THR A 103 -7.28 2.54 -4.64
C THR A 103 -6.25 3.42 -3.93
N VAL A 104 -4.98 3.12 -4.15
CA VAL A 104 -3.86 3.93 -3.67
C VAL A 104 -3.18 4.53 -4.90
N ALA A 105 -3.05 5.85 -4.94
CA ALA A 105 -2.26 6.51 -5.98
C ALA A 105 -0.78 6.16 -5.78
N ALA A 106 -0.21 5.46 -6.77
CA ALA A 106 1.21 5.13 -6.79
C ALA A 106 2.04 6.36 -7.13
#